data_AF-A0AAE0ZDQ9-F1
#
_entry.id   AF-A0AAE0ZDQ9-F1
#
_cell.length_a   1.000
_cell.length_b   1.000
_cell.length_c   1.000
_cell.angle_alpha   90.00
_cell.angle_beta   90.00
_cell.angle_gamma   90.00
#
_symmetry.space_group_name_H-M   'P 1'
#
loop_
_entity.id
_entity.type
_entity.pdbx_description
1 polymer ?
#
loop_
_entity_poly.entity_id
_entity_poly.type
_entity_poly.pdbx_seq_one_letter_code
_entity_poly.pdbx_strand_id
1 'polypeptide(L)'
;MNFETSIEIFHLLLDLPCITASLEVMEKAKKMEASTQSVDSQPANSVEAFHNVRYKPLFLYITRSKGGQGDTIDRLSHLHAVLIEGLSSTRVMVCCQLVPILLRIWFQFVLESEDPTFLAQLIPVIIERSGILVAVHELITDVHKIFADQIVTLMQAYPSIVTIQQTDIREFIQTTANMAGRVQMYSNMVYVIGEFTSPAYCSDCTSETIGRFYEGLEVVAYELLGQLSSQEHDAGIPKVLSTIVASLAKLASRCQDLIPRAILCLTKVVKQENLIMVNPTTKSFIVQKSASLIALLKNPDTASIILNPDPEIYTALWHQNNTSMSTILRGIDRILKLNVE
;
A
#
# COMPACT_ATOMS: atom_id res chain seq x y z
N MET A 1 -16.19 9.91 -16.76
CA MET A 1 -16.60 8.65 -16.12
C MET A 1 -17.33 9.01 -14.83
N ASN A 2 -18.42 8.34 -14.44
CA ASN A 2 -18.98 8.57 -13.10
C ASN A 2 -18.06 7.87 -12.08
N PHE A 3 -17.50 8.61 -11.12
CA PHE A 3 -16.54 8.09 -10.15
C PHE A 3 -17.14 6.99 -9.29
N GLU A 4 -18.38 7.16 -8.85
CA GLU A 4 -19.10 6.17 -8.03
C GLU A 4 -19.23 4.84 -8.78
N THR A 5 -19.55 4.91 -10.07
CA THR A 5 -19.63 3.71 -10.93
C THR A 5 -18.26 3.05 -11.12
N SER A 6 -17.18 3.83 -11.22
CA SER A 6 -15.84 3.29 -11.39
C SER A 6 -15.34 2.58 -10.12
N ILE A 7 -15.59 3.17 -8.94
CA ILE A 7 -15.31 2.55 -7.64
C ILE A 7 -16.14 1.27 -7.46
N GLU A 8 -17.42 1.31 -7.82
CA GLU A 8 -18.27 0.12 -7.79
C GLU A 8 -17.71 -1.01 -8.68
N ILE A 9 -17.22 -0.68 -9.89
CA ILE A 9 -16.54 -1.64 -10.77
C ILE A 9 -15.30 -2.22 -10.10
N PHE A 10 -14.47 -1.39 -9.46
CA PHE A 10 -13.29 -1.86 -8.73
C PHE A 10 -13.65 -2.91 -7.67
N HIS A 11 -14.69 -2.67 -6.89
CA HIS A 11 -15.18 -3.65 -5.91
C HIS A 11 -15.67 -4.94 -6.58
N LEU A 12 -16.48 -4.83 -7.62
CA LEU A 12 -17.01 -5.99 -8.34
C LEU A 12 -15.90 -6.83 -9.01
N LEU A 13 -14.83 -6.19 -9.49
CA LEU A 13 -13.67 -6.90 -10.02
C LEU A 13 -12.99 -7.75 -8.96
N LEU A 14 -12.76 -7.20 -7.76
CA LEU A 14 -12.17 -7.94 -6.64
C LEU A 14 -13.10 -9.06 -6.14
N ASP A 15 -14.40 -8.81 -6.16
CA ASP A 15 -15.42 -9.71 -5.65
C ASP A 15 -15.93 -10.71 -6.69
N LEU A 16 -15.38 -10.70 -7.92
CA LEU A 16 -15.78 -11.61 -9.00
C LEU A 16 -15.79 -13.10 -8.58
N PRO A 17 -14.81 -13.63 -7.82
CA PRO A 17 -14.88 -14.99 -7.31
C PRO A 17 -16.05 -15.21 -6.35
N CYS A 18 -16.36 -14.23 -5.50
CA CYS A 18 -17.49 -14.26 -4.57
C CYS A 18 -18.82 -14.21 -5.32
N ILE A 19 -18.95 -13.35 -6.35
CA ILE A 19 -20.11 -13.30 -7.24
C ILE A 19 -20.36 -14.69 -7.85
N THR A 20 -19.32 -15.31 -8.41
CA THR A 20 -19.42 -16.63 -9.04
C THR A 20 -19.80 -17.71 -8.03
N ALA A 21 -19.17 -17.74 -6.85
CA ALA A 21 -19.51 -18.69 -5.79
C ALA A 21 -20.96 -18.51 -5.32
N SER A 22 -21.41 -17.27 -5.12
CA SER A 22 -22.80 -16.96 -4.76
C SER A 22 -23.80 -17.45 -5.81
N LEU A 23 -23.51 -17.26 -7.10
CA LEU A 23 -24.37 -17.77 -8.18
C LEU A 23 -24.45 -19.30 -8.19
N GLU A 24 -23.34 -20.00 -7.95
CA GLU A 24 -23.35 -21.46 -7.83
C GLU A 24 -24.19 -21.95 -6.66
N VAL A 25 -24.08 -21.28 -5.51
CA VAL A 25 -24.86 -21.58 -4.30
C VAL A 25 -26.34 -21.36 -4.57
N MET A 26 -26.71 -20.24 -5.19
CA MET A 26 -28.11 -19.92 -5.53
C MET A 26 -28.70 -20.95 -6.50
N GLU A 27 -27.92 -21.44 -7.46
CA GLU A 27 -28.37 -22.48 -8.39
C GLU A 27 -28.53 -23.85 -7.72
N LYS A 28 -27.64 -24.20 -6.79
CA LYS A 28 -27.78 -25.42 -5.95
C LYS A 28 -29.01 -25.33 -5.05
N ALA A 29 -29.25 -24.17 -4.45
CA ALA A 29 -30.39 -23.92 -3.56
C ALA A 29 -31.74 -24.10 -4.25
N LYS A 30 -31.87 -23.74 -5.54
CA LYS A 30 -33.11 -23.97 -6.31
C LYS A 30 -33.49 -25.45 -6.43
N LYS A 31 -32.51 -26.36 -6.32
CA LYS A 31 -32.69 -27.81 -6.47
C LYS A 31 -32.98 -28.51 -5.14
N MET A 32 -32.83 -27.83 -4.02
CA MET A 32 -33.06 -28.34 -2.68
C MET A 32 -34.31 -27.72 -2.07
N GLU A 33 -35.12 -28.51 -1.36
CA GLU A 33 -36.26 -27.98 -0.62
C GLU A 33 -35.78 -27.12 0.55
N ALA A 34 -36.38 -25.94 0.73
CA ALA A 34 -36.01 -25.03 1.81
C ALA A 34 -36.40 -25.66 3.15
N SER A 35 -35.42 -26.01 3.97
CA SER A 35 -35.67 -26.42 5.35
C SER A 35 -36.01 -25.19 6.21
N THR A 36 -37.09 -25.27 6.99
CA THR A 36 -37.46 -24.25 7.99
C THR A 36 -36.49 -24.33 9.16
N GLN A 37 -35.33 -23.69 9.05
CA GLN A 37 -34.41 -23.49 10.17
C GLN A 37 -34.81 -22.23 10.97
N SER A 38 -34.51 -22.22 12.26
CA SER A 38 -34.71 -21.06 13.12
C SER A 38 -33.77 -19.92 12.73
N VAL A 39 -34.20 -18.68 12.96
CA VAL A 39 -33.46 -17.46 12.56
C VAL A 39 -32.08 -17.35 13.23
N ASP A 40 -31.87 -18.04 14.36
CA ASP A 40 -30.68 -17.92 15.21
C ASP A 40 -29.61 -19.00 14.99
N SER A 41 -29.86 -20.03 14.17
CA SER A 41 -28.84 -21.07 13.91
C SER A 41 -27.80 -20.61 12.88
N GLN A 42 -26.52 -20.83 13.18
CA GLN A 42 -25.43 -20.67 12.21
C GLN A 42 -25.61 -21.69 11.07
N PRO A 43 -25.52 -21.28 9.80
CA PRO A 43 -25.69 -22.19 8.68
C PRO A 43 -24.53 -23.19 8.62
N ALA A 44 -24.83 -24.46 8.36
CA ALA A 44 -23.79 -25.50 8.28
C ALA A 44 -23.01 -25.47 6.96
N ASN A 45 -23.62 -24.96 5.89
CA ASN A 45 -23.06 -24.88 4.55
C ASN A 45 -23.57 -23.64 3.79
N SER A 46 -23.01 -23.37 2.61
CA SER A 46 -23.35 -22.18 1.82
C SER A 46 -24.82 -22.16 1.35
N VAL A 47 -25.43 -23.33 1.09
CA VAL A 47 -26.82 -23.42 0.61
C VAL A 47 -27.79 -23.07 1.74
N GLU A 48 -27.57 -23.59 2.94
CA GLU A 48 -28.31 -23.18 4.14
C GLU A 48 -28.14 -21.70 4.43
N ALA A 49 -26.93 -21.16 4.25
CA ALA A 49 -26.70 -19.73 4.41
C ALA A 49 -27.56 -18.89 3.45
N PHE A 50 -27.76 -19.33 2.20
CA PHE A 50 -28.63 -18.62 1.26
C PHE A 50 -30.11 -18.59 1.69
N HIS A 51 -30.59 -19.65 2.36
CA HIS A 51 -31.95 -19.68 2.90
C HIS A 51 -32.10 -18.92 4.22
N ASN A 52 -31.01 -18.69 4.94
CA ASN A 52 -31.01 -17.94 6.19
C ASN A 52 -31.28 -16.43 5.95
N VAL A 53 -32.26 -15.88 6.68
CA VAL A 53 -32.71 -14.48 6.59
C VAL A 53 -31.56 -13.48 6.79
N ARG A 54 -30.57 -13.81 7.62
CA ARG A 54 -29.43 -12.94 7.91
C ARG A 54 -28.46 -12.80 6.74
N TYR A 55 -28.25 -13.87 5.97
CA TYR A 55 -27.22 -13.92 4.93
C TYR A 55 -27.78 -13.73 3.53
N LYS A 56 -29.05 -14.09 3.30
CA LYS A 56 -29.72 -13.94 2.00
C LYS A 56 -29.57 -12.54 1.37
N PRO A 57 -29.66 -11.41 2.11
CA PRO A 57 -29.43 -10.08 1.54
C PRO A 57 -28.02 -9.91 0.95
N LEU A 58 -26.99 -10.54 1.51
CA LEU A 58 -25.61 -10.47 1.01
C LEU A 58 -25.49 -11.15 -0.36
N PHE A 59 -26.11 -12.32 -0.53
CA PHE A 59 -26.17 -13.00 -1.83
C PHE A 59 -26.91 -12.18 -2.88
N LEU A 60 -28.04 -11.58 -2.52
CA LEU A 60 -28.83 -10.76 -3.44
C LEU A 60 -28.09 -9.47 -3.82
N TYR A 61 -27.39 -8.86 -2.86
CA TYR A 61 -26.62 -7.65 -3.11
C TYR A 61 -25.44 -7.93 -4.06
N ILE A 62 -24.64 -8.97 -3.80
CA ILE A 62 -23.45 -9.26 -4.62
C ILE A 62 -23.82 -9.74 -6.03
N THR A 63 -25.00 -10.35 -6.21
CA THR A 63 -25.49 -10.85 -7.52
C THR A 63 -26.48 -9.90 -8.21
N ARG A 64 -26.58 -8.65 -7.74
CA ARG A 64 -27.48 -7.65 -8.31
C ARG A 64 -27.21 -7.42 -9.81
N SER A 65 -28.27 -7.19 -10.58
CA SER A 65 -28.18 -6.94 -12.02
C SER A 65 -28.04 -5.45 -12.40
N LYS A 66 -28.10 -4.56 -11.42
CA LYS A 66 -27.98 -3.10 -11.59
C LYS A 66 -27.03 -2.52 -10.56
N GLY A 67 -26.16 -1.62 -11.00
CA GLY A 67 -25.31 -0.83 -10.11
C GLY A 67 -26.04 0.35 -9.46
N GLY A 68 -25.30 1.17 -8.72
CA GLY A 68 -25.81 2.39 -8.08
C GLY A 68 -26.49 2.18 -6.73
N GLN A 69 -26.23 1.06 -6.06
CA GLN A 69 -26.72 0.80 -4.69
C GLN A 69 -25.74 1.22 -3.59
N GLY A 70 -24.62 1.84 -3.95
CA GLY A 70 -23.63 2.35 -3.01
C GLY A 70 -22.36 1.49 -2.94
N ASP A 71 -21.67 1.62 -1.81
CA ASP A 71 -20.31 1.15 -1.54
C ASP A 71 -20.22 -0.38 -1.34
N THR A 72 -19.10 -0.87 -0.80
CA THR A 72 -18.83 -2.27 -0.46
C THR A 72 -19.93 -2.93 0.38
N ILE A 73 -19.87 -4.27 0.44
CA ILE A 73 -20.70 -5.03 1.37
C ILE A 73 -20.19 -4.77 2.79
N ASP A 74 -20.96 -4.04 3.62
CA ASP A 74 -20.68 -3.78 5.06
C ASP A 74 -20.30 -5.03 5.88
N ARG A 75 -20.60 -6.22 5.36
CA ARG A 75 -20.42 -7.53 5.97
C ARG A 75 -19.75 -8.53 5.02
N LEU A 76 -18.88 -8.05 4.14
CA LEU A 76 -18.22 -8.89 3.14
C LEU A 76 -17.50 -10.10 3.76
N SER A 77 -16.86 -9.92 4.92
CA SER A 77 -16.20 -11.01 5.65
C SER A 77 -17.15 -12.13 6.06
N HIS A 78 -18.41 -11.80 6.43
CA HIS A 78 -19.43 -12.81 6.71
C HIS A 78 -19.82 -13.58 5.46
N LEU A 79 -19.89 -12.90 4.30
CA LEU A 79 -20.13 -13.57 3.03
C LEU A 79 -18.97 -14.50 2.65
N HIS A 80 -17.73 -14.06 2.81
CA HIS A 80 -16.54 -14.90 2.59
C HIS A 80 -16.60 -16.16 3.44
N ALA A 81 -16.93 -16.04 4.74
CA ALA A 81 -17.01 -17.17 5.66
C ALA A 81 -18.01 -18.24 5.21
N VAL A 82 -19.18 -17.85 4.70
CA VAL A 82 -20.19 -18.81 4.23
C VAL A 82 -19.91 -19.35 2.83
N LEU A 83 -19.02 -18.72 2.05
CA LEU A 83 -18.68 -19.16 0.69
C LEU A 83 -17.45 -20.08 0.62
N ILE A 84 -16.76 -20.35 1.73
CA ILE A 84 -15.48 -21.09 1.78
C ILE A 84 -15.54 -22.41 0.98
N GLU A 85 -16.61 -23.19 1.12
CA GLU A 85 -16.77 -24.48 0.44
C GLU A 85 -16.78 -24.34 -1.11
N GLY A 86 -17.35 -23.24 -1.60
CA GLY A 86 -17.48 -22.96 -3.03
C GLY A 86 -16.20 -22.46 -3.70
N LEU A 87 -15.19 -22.03 -2.92
CA LEU A 87 -13.98 -21.39 -3.47
C LEU A 87 -13.12 -22.33 -4.30
N SER A 88 -13.24 -23.65 -4.09
CA SER A 88 -12.52 -24.68 -4.85
C SER A 88 -13.16 -25.02 -6.20
N SER A 89 -14.33 -24.47 -6.52
CA SER A 89 -15.00 -24.71 -7.80
C SER A 89 -14.15 -24.22 -8.96
N THR A 90 -14.09 -25.00 -10.05
CA THR A 90 -13.34 -24.64 -11.27
C THR A 90 -13.73 -23.26 -11.80
N ARG A 91 -15.03 -22.90 -11.75
CA ARG A 91 -15.49 -21.58 -12.21
C ARG A 91 -14.97 -20.45 -11.32
N VAL A 92 -14.95 -20.66 -10.00
CA VAL A 92 -14.41 -19.68 -9.05
C VAL A 92 -12.91 -19.52 -9.25
N MET A 93 -12.16 -20.61 -9.43
CA MET A 93 -10.72 -20.56 -9.69
C MET A 93 -10.37 -19.84 -11.01
N VAL A 94 -11.17 -20.01 -12.07
CA VAL A 94 -11.01 -19.23 -13.31
C VAL A 94 -11.25 -17.75 -13.05
N CYS A 95 -12.29 -17.39 -12.28
CA CYS A 95 -12.51 -15.99 -11.88
C CYS A 95 -11.32 -15.43 -11.10
N CYS A 96 -10.76 -16.18 -10.14
CA CYS A 96 -9.56 -15.76 -9.41
C CYS A 96 -8.38 -15.43 -10.34
N GLN A 97 -8.19 -16.19 -11.43
CA GLN A 97 -7.14 -15.92 -12.42
C GLN A 97 -7.44 -14.70 -13.29
N LEU A 98 -8.72 -14.39 -13.54
CA LEU A 98 -9.13 -13.24 -14.33
C LEU A 98 -9.05 -11.91 -13.56
N VAL A 99 -9.28 -11.92 -12.25
CA VAL A 99 -9.26 -10.70 -11.42
C VAL A 99 -7.97 -9.89 -11.61
N PRO A 100 -6.75 -10.45 -11.47
CA PRO A 100 -5.52 -9.68 -11.66
C PRO A 100 -5.39 -9.04 -13.04
N ILE A 101 -5.86 -9.72 -14.09
CA ILE A 101 -5.80 -9.24 -15.48
C ILE A 101 -6.74 -8.05 -15.65
N LEU A 102 -8.01 -8.22 -15.26
CA LEU A 102 -9.03 -7.17 -15.37
C LEU A 102 -8.68 -5.96 -14.52
N LEU A 103 -8.13 -6.19 -13.33
CA LEU A 103 -7.71 -5.13 -12.42
C LEU A 103 -6.59 -4.28 -13.02
N ARG A 104 -5.61 -4.89 -13.69
CA ARG A 104 -4.54 -4.14 -14.40
C ARG A 104 -5.11 -3.28 -15.54
N ILE A 105 -6.03 -3.84 -16.33
CA ILE A 105 -6.69 -3.11 -17.42
C ILE A 105 -7.48 -1.93 -16.84
N TRP A 106 -8.21 -2.15 -15.75
CA TRP A 106 -8.98 -1.11 -15.09
C TRP A 106 -8.10 0.02 -14.56
N PHE A 107 -6.98 -0.29 -13.90
CA PHE A 107 -6.04 0.72 -13.43
C PHE A 107 -5.42 1.54 -14.58
N GLN A 108 -5.08 0.88 -15.69
CA GLN A 108 -4.59 1.58 -16.88
C GLN A 108 -5.63 2.58 -17.39
N PHE A 109 -6.88 2.15 -17.55
CA PHE A 109 -7.97 3.01 -18.02
C PHE A 109 -8.26 4.18 -17.05
N VAL A 110 -8.18 3.93 -15.75
CA VAL A 110 -8.42 4.95 -14.73
C VAL A 110 -7.31 5.99 -14.69
N LEU A 111 -6.05 5.60 -14.87
CA LEU A 111 -4.94 6.55 -14.99
C LEU A 111 -5.09 7.47 -16.21
N GLU A 112 -5.64 6.96 -17.32
CA GLU A 112 -5.95 7.76 -18.53
C GLU A 112 -7.08 8.79 -18.31
N SER A 113 -7.89 8.65 -17.26
CA SER A 113 -8.96 9.62 -16.96
C SER A 113 -8.46 10.98 -16.48
N GLU A 114 -7.20 11.02 -16.02
CA GLU A 114 -6.49 12.20 -15.52
C GLU A 114 -7.24 13.07 -14.49
N ASP A 115 -8.19 12.49 -13.72
CA ASP A 115 -8.91 13.21 -12.67
C ASP A 115 -8.24 13.03 -11.30
N PRO A 116 -7.56 14.06 -10.75
CA PRO A 116 -6.84 13.92 -9.49
C PRO A 116 -7.75 13.69 -8.28
N THR A 117 -8.99 14.16 -8.32
CA THR A 117 -9.95 14.05 -7.22
C THR A 117 -10.43 12.60 -7.11
N PHE A 118 -10.79 12.02 -8.25
CA PHE A 118 -11.15 10.61 -8.33
C PHE A 118 -9.97 9.71 -7.96
N LEU A 119 -8.79 9.95 -8.52
CA LEU A 119 -7.61 9.13 -8.24
C LEU A 119 -7.21 9.20 -6.76
N ALA A 120 -7.38 10.36 -6.11
CA ALA A 120 -7.18 10.47 -4.68
C ALA A 120 -8.16 9.58 -3.89
N GLN A 121 -9.44 9.53 -4.27
CA GLN A 121 -10.45 8.71 -3.61
C GLN A 121 -10.17 7.21 -3.70
N LEU A 122 -9.34 6.76 -4.64
CA LEU A 122 -9.00 5.34 -4.75
C LEU A 122 -8.07 4.84 -3.64
N ILE A 123 -7.29 5.72 -3.01
CA ILE A 123 -6.30 5.27 -2.02
C ILE A 123 -6.95 4.66 -0.77
N PRO A 124 -7.92 5.32 -0.11
CA PRO A 124 -8.65 4.70 1.00
C PRO A 124 -9.28 3.36 0.60
N VAL A 125 -9.87 3.31 -0.59
CA VAL A 125 -10.54 2.10 -1.13
C VAL A 125 -9.54 0.96 -1.34
N ILE A 126 -8.37 1.23 -1.91
CA ILE A 126 -7.30 0.23 -2.09
C ILE A 126 -6.78 -0.26 -0.73
N ILE A 127 -6.59 0.66 0.24
CA ILE A 127 -6.14 0.33 1.59
C ILE A 127 -7.14 -0.62 2.26
N GLU A 128 -8.43 -0.27 2.27
CA GLU A 128 -9.48 -1.07 2.89
C GLU A 128 -9.60 -2.44 2.23
N ARG A 129 -9.71 -2.49 0.89
CA ARG A 129 -9.88 -3.73 0.15
C ARG A 129 -8.67 -4.66 0.24
N SER A 130 -7.46 -4.12 0.42
CA SER A 130 -6.26 -4.94 0.68
C SER A 130 -6.37 -5.74 1.98
N GLY A 131 -7.18 -5.31 2.94
CA GLY A 131 -7.42 -6.05 4.18
C GLY A 131 -8.48 -7.15 4.07
N ILE A 132 -9.33 -7.11 3.03
CA ILE A 132 -10.56 -7.93 2.96
C ILE A 132 -10.72 -8.55 1.57
N LEU A 133 -9.85 -9.50 1.23
CA LEU A 133 -9.97 -10.31 0.02
C LEU A 133 -10.57 -11.69 0.34
N VAL A 134 -11.15 -12.34 -0.67
CA VAL A 134 -11.58 -13.73 -0.53
C VAL A 134 -10.37 -14.64 -0.30
N ALA A 135 -10.52 -15.66 0.54
CA ALA A 135 -9.43 -16.48 1.06
C ALA A 135 -8.87 -17.49 0.04
N VAL A 136 -8.36 -16.99 -1.09
CA VAL A 136 -7.65 -17.76 -2.13
C VAL A 136 -6.24 -17.21 -2.23
N HIS A 137 -5.24 -18.04 -1.91
CA HIS A 137 -3.86 -17.58 -1.68
C HIS A 137 -3.23 -16.92 -2.92
N GLU A 138 -3.41 -17.50 -4.10
CA GLU A 138 -2.87 -16.99 -5.35
C GLU A 138 -3.48 -15.63 -5.69
N LEU A 139 -4.80 -15.51 -5.56
CA LEU A 139 -5.51 -14.25 -5.78
C LEU A 139 -5.02 -13.14 -4.84
N ILE A 140 -4.92 -13.44 -3.54
CA ILE A 140 -4.44 -12.47 -2.54
C ILE A 140 -3.04 -11.97 -2.91
N THR A 141 -2.15 -12.90 -3.26
CA THR A 141 -0.77 -12.59 -3.61
C THR A 141 -0.70 -11.69 -4.85
N ASP A 142 -1.44 -12.04 -5.90
CA ASP A 142 -1.45 -11.27 -7.15
C ASP A 142 -2.08 -9.89 -6.99
N VAL A 143 -3.20 -9.79 -6.26
CA VAL A 143 -3.88 -8.51 -5.98
C VAL A 143 -3.00 -7.61 -5.12
N HIS A 144 -2.36 -8.12 -4.06
CA HIS A 144 -1.44 -7.33 -3.24
C HIS A 144 -0.24 -6.82 -4.05
N LYS A 145 0.27 -7.62 -4.98
CA LYS A 145 1.33 -7.18 -5.90
C LYS A 145 0.84 -6.04 -6.80
N ILE A 146 -0.35 -6.17 -7.38
CA ILE A 146 -0.96 -5.10 -8.19
C ILE A 146 -1.13 -3.84 -7.35
N PHE A 147 -1.73 -3.92 -6.16
CA PHE A 147 -1.92 -2.75 -5.30
C PHE A 147 -0.60 -2.08 -4.94
N ALA A 148 0.43 -2.86 -4.63
CA ALA A 148 1.74 -2.32 -4.34
C ALA A 148 2.32 -1.55 -5.55
N ASP A 149 2.26 -2.11 -6.76
CA ASP A 149 2.74 -1.46 -7.98
C ASP A 149 1.92 -0.18 -8.30
N GLN A 150 0.59 -0.26 -8.13
CA GLN A 150 -0.33 0.82 -8.47
C GLN A 150 -0.26 1.99 -7.49
N ILE A 151 0.00 1.76 -6.20
CA ILE A 151 0.26 2.86 -5.24
C ILE A 151 1.41 3.72 -5.72
N VAL A 152 2.51 3.12 -6.17
CA VAL A 152 3.65 3.89 -6.67
C VAL A 152 3.30 4.61 -7.96
N THR A 153 2.62 3.91 -8.88
CA THR A 153 2.24 4.47 -10.19
C THR A 153 1.30 5.67 -10.05
N LEU A 154 0.26 5.55 -9.21
CA LEU A 154 -0.71 6.62 -8.93
C LEU A 154 -0.04 7.84 -8.30
N MET A 155 0.79 7.62 -7.28
CA MET A 155 1.46 8.72 -6.56
C MET A 155 2.59 9.35 -7.38
N GLN A 156 3.19 8.62 -8.32
CA GLN A 156 4.13 9.19 -9.29
C GLN A 156 3.43 10.09 -10.30
N ALA A 157 2.26 9.66 -10.79
CA ALA A 157 1.46 10.45 -11.74
C ALA A 157 0.79 11.66 -11.07
N TYR A 158 0.31 11.48 -9.83
CA TYR A 158 -0.38 12.51 -9.05
C TYR A 158 0.18 12.59 -7.62
N PRO A 159 1.37 13.18 -7.44
CA PRO A 159 2.04 13.30 -6.13
C PRO A 159 1.22 13.98 -5.03
N SER A 160 0.30 14.88 -5.40
CA SER A 160 -0.58 15.60 -4.46
C SER A 160 -1.50 14.68 -3.66
N ILE A 161 -1.76 13.46 -4.14
CA ILE A 161 -2.61 12.48 -3.44
C ILE A 161 -2.05 12.16 -2.05
N VAL A 162 -0.73 12.14 -1.85
CA VAL A 162 -0.13 11.88 -0.52
C VAL A 162 -0.58 12.92 0.51
N THR A 163 -0.71 14.18 0.10
CA THR A 163 -1.18 15.26 0.96
C THR A 163 -2.70 15.22 1.13
N ILE A 164 -3.44 14.99 0.04
CA ILE A 164 -4.92 14.93 0.05
C ILE A 164 -5.41 13.81 0.96
N GLN A 165 -4.81 12.61 0.86
CA GLN A 165 -5.19 11.41 1.61
C GLN A 165 -4.30 11.15 2.83
N GLN A 166 -3.73 12.21 3.42
CA GLN A 166 -2.76 12.07 4.52
C GLN A 166 -3.32 11.32 5.74
N THR A 167 -4.64 11.39 6.00
CA THR A 167 -5.25 10.74 7.15
C THR A 167 -5.22 9.22 7.01
N ASP A 168 -5.82 8.69 5.93
CA ASP A 168 -5.90 7.26 5.65
C ASP A 168 -4.51 6.63 5.45
N ILE A 169 -3.62 7.34 4.75
CA ILE A 169 -2.24 6.89 4.56
C ILE A 169 -1.53 6.76 5.92
N ARG A 170 -1.66 7.75 6.81
CA ARG A 170 -1.03 7.73 8.14
C ARG A 170 -1.59 6.62 9.01
N GLU A 171 -2.91 6.45 9.05
CA GLU A 171 -3.54 5.37 9.82
C GLU A 171 -3.04 3.99 9.36
N PHE A 172 -2.94 3.81 8.04
CA PHE A 172 -2.41 2.58 7.45
C PHE A 172 -0.96 2.30 7.85
N ILE A 173 -0.06 3.29 7.72
CA ILE A 173 1.37 3.11 8.04
C ILE A 173 1.70 3.10 9.53
N GLN A 174 0.80 3.59 10.41
CA GLN A 174 1.00 3.53 11.85
C GLN A 174 0.61 2.18 12.46
N THR A 175 -0.15 1.37 11.71
CA THR A 175 -0.61 0.06 12.15
C THR A 175 0.31 -1.02 11.58
N THR A 176 1.31 -1.48 12.34
CA THR A 176 2.30 -2.47 11.90
C THR A 176 1.70 -3.83 11.51
N ALA A 177 0.54 -4.18 12.07
CA ALA A 177 -0.23 -5.36 11.66
C ALA A 177 -0.63 -5.33 10.17
N ASN A 178 -0.66 -4.14 9.55
CA ASN A 178 -0.92 -4.02 8.12
C ASN A 178 0.19 -4.59 7.22
N MET A 179 1.38 -4.87 7.75
CA MET A 179 2.45 -5.53 7.01
C MET A 179 2.15 -7.00 6.70
N ALA A 180 1.35 -7.67 7.53
CA ALA A 180 1.08 -9.10 7.41
C ALA A 180 0.51 -9.43 6.02
N GLY A 181 1.25 -10.23 5.24
CA GLY A 181 0.90 -10.60 3.87
C GLY A 181 0.96 -9.45 2.83
N ARG A 182 1.37 -8.23 3.24
CA ARG A 182 1.31 -6.98 2.45
C ARG A 182 2.60 -6.16 2.53
N VAL A 183 3.74 -6.77 2.89
CA VAL A 183 5.03 -6.10 3.10
C VAL A 183 5.43 -5.16 1.95
N GLN A 184 5.25 -5.57 0.69
CA GLN A 184 5.60 -4.72 -0.47
C GLN A 184 4.70 -3.49 -0.56
N MET A 185 3.39 -3.66 -0.37
CA MET A 185 2.42 -2.57 -0.38
C MET A 185 2.73 -1.56 0.74
N TYR A 186 2.99 -2.06 1.95
CA TYR A 186 3.39 -1.24 3.09
C TYR A 186 4.69 -0.47 2.83
N SER A 187 5.72 -1.16 2.32
CA SER A 187 7.00 -0.54 1.98
C SER A 187 6.84 0.52 0.89
N ASN A 188 6.02 0.26 -0.13
CA ASN A 188 5.72 1.22 -1.19
C ASN A 188 4.97 2.44 -0.65
N MET A 189 4.05 2.27 0.30
CA MET A 189 3.37 3.38 0.96
C MET A 189 4.35 4.27 1.73
N VAL A 190 5.27 3.67 2.49
CA VAL A 190 6.34 4.41 3.18
C VAL A 190 7.24 5.14 2.17
N TYR A 191 7.59 4.47 1.08
CA TYR A 191 8.39 5.06 0.00
C TYR A 191 7.73 6.31 -0.60
N VAL A 192 6.45 6.23 -0.98
CA VAL A 192 5.74 7.37 -1.60
C VAL A 192 5.60 8.55 -0.63
N ILE A 193 5.45 8.29 0.68
CA ILE A 193 5.52 9.35 1.71
C ILE A 193 6.88 10.04 1.66
N GLY A 194 7.96 9.26 1.69
CA GLY A 194 9.33 9.77 1.61
C GLY A 194 9.61 10.54 0.32
N GLU A 195 9.05 10.15 -0.82
CA GLU A 195 9.27 10.83 -2.10
C GLU A 195 8.40 12.08 -2.28
N PHE A 196 7.09 11.97 -2.05
CA PHE A 196 6.12 12.95 -2.54
C PHE A 196 5.55 13.88 -1.47
N THR A 197 5.85 13.67 -0.18
CA THR A 197 5.50 14.65 0.85
C THR A 197 6.42 15.86 0.75
N SER A 198 6.05 16.82 -0.10
CA SER A 198 6.81 18.04 -0.35
C SER A 198 5.90 19.19 -0.82
N PRO A 199 6.18 20.45 -0.42
CA PRO A 199 5.50 21.62 -0.98
C PRO A 199 5.69 21.76 -2.50
N ALA A 200 6.73 21.14 -3.08
CA ALA A 200 6.97 21.14 -4.52
C ALA A 200 5.88 20.41 -5.32
N TYR A 201 5.17 19.48 -4.69
CA TYR A 201 4.17 18.64 -5.33
C TYR A 201 2.73 19.06 -5.01
N CYS A 202 2.53 19.75 -3.89
CA CYS A 202 1.22 20.22 -3.45
C CYS A 202 1.39 21.46 -2.58
N SER A 203 0.71 22.55 -2.93
CA SER A 203 0.72 23.80 -2.16
C SER A 203 0.21 23.63 -0.73
N ASP A 204 -0.68 22.65 -0.51
CA ASP A 204 -1.28 22.38 0.79
C ASP A 204 -0.38 21.51 1.69
N CYS A 205 0.75 21.04 1.15
CA CYS A 205 1.74 20.29 1.93
C CYS A 205 2.54 21.26 2.80
N THR A 206 2.13 21.43 4.05
CA THR A 206 2.81 22.28 5.03
C THR A 206 3.93 21.53 5.77
N SER A 207 4.78 22.28 6.48
CA SER A 207 5.76 21.70 7.42
C SER A 207 5.09 20.86 8.51
N GLU A 208 3.85 21.19 8.89
CA GLU A 208 3.06 20.41 9.84
C GLU A 208 2.68 19.03 9.27
N THR A 209 2.24 18.96 8.00
CA THR A 209 1.97 17.69 7.32
C THR A 209 3.23 16.82 7.24
N ILE A 210 4.39 17.40 6.89
CA ILE A 210 5.68 16.70 6.90
C ILE A 210 6.01 16.16 8.30
N GLY A 211 5.83 16.99 9.34
CA GLY A 211 6.04 16.61 10.74
C GLY A 211 5.15 15.45 11.19
N ARG A 212 3.86 15.47 10.83
CA ARG A 212 2.91 14.40 11.19
C ARG A 212 3.22 13.06 10.52
N PHE A 213 3.71 13.06 9.29
CA PHE A 213 4.20 11.84 8.63
C PHE A 213 5.50 11.36 9.28
N TYR A 214 6.43 12.27 9.55
CA TYR A 214 7.69 11.96 10.22
C TYR A 214 7.45 11.29 11.58
N GLU A 215 6.56 11.86 12.40
CA GLU A 215 6.20 11.32 13.71
C GLU A 215 5.64 9.90 13.63
N GLY A 216 4.72 9.64 12.70
CA GLY A 216 4.18 8.30 12.49
C GLY A 216 5.28 7.31 12.10
N LEU A 217 6.12 7.68 11.13
CA LEU A 217 7.22 6.83 10.68
C LEU A 217 8.30 6.61 11.76
N GLU A 218 8.56 7.59 12.61
CA GLU A 218 9.54 7.48 13.70
C GLU A 218 9.09 6.48 14.76
N VAL A 219 7.80 6.51 15.14
CA VAL A 219 7.22 5.54 16.06
C VAL A 219 7.34 4.13 15.49
N VAL A 220 6.94 3.95 14.23
CA VAL A 220 7.02 2.66 13.53
C VAL A 220 8.48 2.20 13.42
N ALA A 221 9.43 3.09 13.12
CA ALA A 221 10.86 2.74 13.06
C ALA A 221 11.34 2.13 14.38
N TYR A 222 10.96 2.71 15.52
CA TYR A 222 11.33 2.18 16.83
C TYR A 222 10.64 0.86 17.17
N GLU A 223 9.37 0.70 16.79
CA GLU A 223 8.64 -0.55 16.98
C GLU A 223 9.30 -1.68 16.16
N LEU A 224 9.55 -1.46 14.87
CA LEU A 224 10.21 -2.42 13.99
C LEU A 224 11.63 -2.76 14.46
N LEU A 225 12.39 -1.75 14.88
CA LEU A 225 13.74 -1.96 15.43
C LEU A 225 13.69 -2.82 16.70
N GLY A 226 12.67 -2.64 17.54
CA GLY A 226 12.42 -3.48 18.72
C GLY A 226 12.01 -4.91 18.35
N GLN A 227 11.27 -5.11 17.27
CA GLN A 227 10.92 -6.46 16.79
C GLN A 227 12.14 -7.21 16.22
N LEU A 228 13.09 -6.51 15.60
CA LEU A 228 14.32 -7.10 15.07
C LEU A 228 15.28 -7.64 16.15
N SER A 229 15.06 -7.34 17.43
CA SER A 229 15.79 -7.98 18.53
C SER A 229 15.18 -9.30 18.99
N SER A 230 14.02 -9.68 18.45
CA SER A 230 13.40 -10.98 18.65
C SER A 230 13.91 -12.00 17.62
N GLN A 231 14.05 -13.26 18.03
CA GLN A 231 14.32 -14.38 17.11
C GLN A 231 13.12 -14.65 16.20
N GLU A 232 11.91 -14.37 16.67
CA GLU A 232 10.67 -14.46 15.89
C GLU A 232 10.31 -13.07 15.38
N HIS A 233 10.63 -12.81 14.12
CA HIS A 233 10.30 -11.57 13.43
C HIS A 233 9.87 -11.86 11.99
N ASP A 234 9.02 -11.01 11.43
CA ASP A 234 8.63 -11.09 10.02
C ASP A 234 9.84 -10.74 9.13
N ALA A 235 10.15 -11.60 8.16
CA ALA A 235 11.23 -11.43 7.20
C ALA A 235 11.12 -10.12 6.37
N GLY A 236 9.94 -9.51 6.33
CA GLY A 236 9.69 -8.22 5.70
C GLY A 236 10.18 -7.00 6.48
N ILE A 237 10.35 -7.11 7.81
CA ILE A 237 10.68 -5.97 8.68
C ILE A 237 11.98 -5.26 8.28
N PRO A 238 13.11 -5.95 7.98
CA PRO A 238 14.35 -5.27 7.62
C PRO A 238 14.21 -4.42 6.35
N LYS A 239 13.42 -4.89 5.38
CA LYS A 239 13.12 -4.17 4.14
C LYS A 239 12.31 -2.91 4.43
N VAL A 240 11.23 -3.04 5.22
CA VAL A 240 10.39 -1.89 5.60
C VAL A 240 11.19 -0.88 6.41
N LEU A 241 11.96 -1.31 7.40
CA LEU A 241 12.83 -0.44 8.19
C LEU A 241 13.83 0.32 7.30
N SER A 242 14.44 -0.37 6.31
CA SER A 242 15.33 0.28 5.34
C SER A 242 14.63 1.39 4.53
N THR A 243 13.37 1.19 4.17
CA THR A 243 12.56 2.21 3.48
C THR A 243 12.16 3.34 4.42
N ILE A 244 11.83 3.04 5.67
CA ILE A 244 11.50 4.05 6.70
C ILE A 244 12.69 4.96 6.97
N VAL A 245 13.90 4.43 7.21
CA VAL A 245 15.08 5.28 7.48
C VAL A 245 15.42 6.21 6.33
N ALA A 246 15.21 5.76 5.08
CA ALA A 246 15.37 6.63 3.91
C ALA A 246 14.29 7.71 3.84
N SER A 247 13.05 7.36 4.16
CA SER A 247 11.91 8.28 4.13
C SER A 247 12.01 9.33 5.23
N LEU A 248 12.40 8.95 6.45
CA LEU A 248 12.68 9.88 7.55
C LEU A 248 13.77 10.88 7.18
N ALA A 249 14.85 10.43 6.52
CA ALA A 249 15.92 11.32 6.07
C ALA A 249 15.43 12.30 5.00
N LYS A 250 14.58 11.86 4.06
CA LYS A 250 13.96 12.74 3.05
C LYS A 250 13.02 13.79 3.64
N LEU A 251 12.16 13.39 4.58
CA LEU A 251 11.29 14.33 5.27
C LEU A 251 12.09 15.36 6.07
N ALA A 252 13.13 14.91 6.78
CA ALA A 252 13.99 15.78 7.57
C ALA A 252 14.82 16.76 6.72
N SER A 253 15.23 16.38 5.51
CA SER A 253 15.91 17.32 4.61
C SER A 253 14.97 18.36 4.00
N ARG A 254 13.64 18.17 4.07
CA ARG A 254 12.62 19.17 3.67
C ARG A 254 12.17 20.06 4.82
N CYS A 255 12.26 19.59 6.06
CA CYS A 255 11.88 20.34 7.26
C CYS A 255 13.03 20.26 8.28
N GLN A 256 13.85 21.32 8.33
CA GLN A 256 15.11 21.34 9.08
C GLN A 256 14.94 21.09 10.59
N ASP A 257 13.79 21.47 11.15
CA ASP A 257 13.46 21.22 12.56
C ASP A 257 13.45 19.73 12.93
N LEU A 258 13.27 18.85 11.94
CA LEU A 258 13.26 17.40 12.12
C LEU A 258 14.66 16.77 12.05
N ILE A 259 15.68 17.49 11.55
CA ILE A 259 17.04 16.94 11.36
C ILE A 259 17.63 16.35 12.64
N PRO A 260 17.59 17.03 13.82
CA PRO A 260 18.11 16.45 15.05
C PRO A 260 17.41 15.14 15.43
N ARG A 261 16.08 15.07 15.26
CA ARG A 261 15.29 13.86 15.52
C ARG A 261 15.68 12.73 14.57
N ALA A 262 15.85 13.04 13.28
CA ALA A 262 16.23 12.06 12.28
C ALA A 262 17.61 11.47 12.56
N ILE A 263 18.58 12.32 12.90
CA ILE A 263 19.92 11.87 13.30
C ILE A 263 19.85 10.97 14.54
N LEU A 264 19.05 11.31 15.54
CA LEU A 264 18.86 10.48 16.74
C LEU A 264 18.25 9.12 16.41
N CYS A 265 17.17 9.10 15.63
CA CYS A 265 16.49 7.88 15.20
C CYS A 265 17.45 6.94 14.44
N LEU A 266 18.15 7.47 13.43
CA LEU A 266 19.14 6.71 12.65
C LEU A 266 20.33 6.25 13.50
N THR A 267 20.79 7.09 14.44
CA THR A 267 21.88 6.74 15.36
C THR A 267 21.48 5.56 16.23
N LYS A 268 20.21 5.45 16.64
CA LYS A 268 19.71 4.31 17.40
C LYS A 268 19.79 3.02 16.59
N VAL A 269 19.42 3.05 15.30
CA VAL A 269 19.57 1.90 14.38
C VAL A 269 21.04 1.46 14.31
N VAL A 270 21.98 2.40 14.15
CA VAL A 270 23.42 2.11 14.09
C VAL A 270 23.93 1.54 15.43
N LYS A 271 23.58 2.16 16.55
CA LYS A 271 24.08 1.73 17.88
C LYS A 271 23.50 0.39 18.33
N GLN A 272 22.31 0.02 17.85
CA GLN A 272 21.66 -1.24 18.18
C GLN A 272 22.05 -2.39 17.24
N GLU A 273 23.08 -2.24 16.40
CA GLU A 273 23.54 -3.28 15.47
C GLU A 273 23.65 -4.67 16.13
N ASN A 274 24.23 -4.77 17.33
CA ASN A 274 24.42 -6.04 18.04
C ASN A 274 23.12 -6.70 18.48
N LEU A 275 22.02 -5.94 18.56
CA LEU A 275 20.70 -6.44 18.92
C LEU A 275 19.91 -6.90 17.70
N ILE A 276 20.29 -6.51 16.49
CA ILE A 276 19.56 -6.87 15.26
C ILE A 276 19.85 -8.35 14.93
N MET A 277 18.87 -9.22 15.14
CA MET A 277 18.97 -10.67 14.95
C MET A 277 18.64 -11.11 13.51
N VAL A 278 19.16 -10.41 12.51
CA VAL A 278 18.98 -10.74 11.08
C VAL A 278 20.27 -11.26 10.47
N ASN A 279 20.21 -11.74 9.23
CA ASN A 279 21.41 -12.19 8.52
C ASN A 279 22.49 -11.07 8.47
N PRO A 280 23.79 -11.41 8.51
CA PRO A 280 24.86 -10.41 8.60
C PRO A 280 24.86 -9.37 7.47
N THR A 281 24.49 -9.78 6.26
CA THR A 281 24.45 -8.93 5.06
C THR A 281 23.35 -7.86 5.13
N THR A 282 22.14 -8.25 5.53
CA THR A 282 21.01 -7.35 5.71
C THR A 282 21.27 -6.41 6.88
N LYS A 283 21.86 -6.92 7.96
CA LYS A 283 22.27 -6.12 9.11
C LYS A 283 23.25 -5.02 8.70
N SER A 284 24.35 -5.39 8.03
CA SER A 284 25.38 -4.44 7.60
C SER A 284 24.80 -3.42 6.62
N PHE A 285 23.92 -3.84 5.71
CA PHE A 285 23.24 -2.93 4.79
C PHE A 285 22.41 -1.86 5.51
N ILE A 286 21.58 -2.24 6.48
CA ILE A 286 20.72 -1.28 7.22
C ILE A 286 21.57 -0.31 8.05
N VAL A 287 22.61 -0.82 8.71
CA VAL A 287 23.52 -0.01 9.54
C VAL A 287 24.32 0.96 8.67
N GLN A 288 24.91 0.48 7.56
CA GLN A 288 25.68 1.32 6.63
C GLN A 288 24.80 2.38 5.97
N LYS A 289 23.58 2.02 5.56
CA LYS A 289 22.61 2.96 4.99
C LYS A 289 22.26 4.05 6.01
N SER A 290 21.97 3.67 7.26
CA SER A 290 21.64 4.61 8.33
C SER A 290 22.83 5.53 8.65
N ALA A 291 24.05 5.00 8.74
CA ALA A 291 25.27 5.78 8.95
C ALA A 291 25.53 6.79 7.81
N SER A 292 25.31 6.37 6.56
CA SER A 292 25.46 7.23 5.39
C SER A 292 24.44 8.38 5.40
N LEU A 293 23.18 8.09 5.75
CA LEU A 293 22.14 9.10 5.88
C LEU A 293 22.42 10.09 7.03
N ILE A 294 22.96 9.63 8.16
CA ILE A 294 23.43 10.51 9.24
C ILE A 294 24.51 11.46 8.74
N ALA A 295 25.51 10.94 8.02
CA ALA A 295 26.60 11.75 7.48
C ALA A 295 26.08 12.81 6.50
N LEU A 296 25.07 12.47 5.70
CA LEU A 296 24.42 13.39 4.79
C LEU A 296 23.63 14.48 5.53
N LEU A 297 22.78 14.11 6.50
CA LEU A 297 21.95 15.05 7.27
C LEU A 297 22.74 16.03 8.14
N LYS A 298 24.00 15.70 8.47
CA LYS A 298 24.92 16.65 9.13
C LYS A 298 25.26 17.86 8.25
N ASN A 299 25.04 17.77 6.94
CA ASN A 299 25.18 18.87 5.98
C ASN A 299 23.81 19.14 5.33
N PRO A 300 22.94 19.95 5.95
CA PRO A 300 21.54 20.11 5.53
C PRO A 300 21.37 20.55 4.07
N ASP A 301 22.20 21.48 3.60
CA ASP A 301 22.12 21.99 2.22
C ASP A 301 22.38 20.87 1.19
N THR A 302 23.46 20.10 1.41
CA THR A 302 23.79 18.94 0.58
C THR A 302 22.72 17.86 0.68
N ALA A 303 22.18 17.63 1.88
CA ALA A 303 21.13 16.64 2.10
C ALA A 303 19.87 16.97 1.32
N SER A 304 19.43 18.24 1.31
CA SER A 304 18.27 18.68 0.55
C SER A 304 18.47 18.43 -0.94
N ILE A 305 19.63 18.82 -1.49
CA ILE A 305 19.97 18.66 -2.90
C ILE A 305 20.02 17.17 -3.34
N ILE A 306 20.59 16.30 -2.51
CA ILE A 306 20.78 14.87 -2.85
C ILE A 306 19.50 14.07 -2.64
N LEU A 307 18.79 14.31 -1.54
CA LEU A 307 17.61 13.53 -1.14
C LEU A 307 16.33 14.03 -1.80
N ASN A 308 16.28 15.32 -2.15
CA ASN A 308 15.14 15.98 -2.80
C ASN A 308 15.60 16.63 -4.11
N PRO A 309 16.01 15.84 -5.10
CA PRO A 309 16.33 16.38 -6.42
C PRO A 309 15.09 17.09 -6.99
N ASP A 310 15.32 18.24 -7.62
CA ASP A 310 14.28 18.96 -8.36
C ASP A 310 13.66 18.05 -9.44
N PRO A 311 12.32 17.96 -9.57
CA PRO A 311 11.68 17.21 -10.64
C PRO A 311 12.14 17.65 -12.04
N GLU A 312 12.58 18.89 -12.22
CA GLU A 312 13.14 19.39 -13.49
C GLU A 312 14.37 18.61 -13.95
N ILE A 313 15.08 17.92 -13.04
CA ILE A 313 16.25 17.07 -13.38
C ILE A 313 15.89 16.01 -14.42
N TYR A 314 14.63 15.54 -14.44
CA TYR A 314 14.13 14.54 -15.38
C TYR A 314 13.64 15.14 -16.71
N THR A 315 13.42 16.45 -16.80
CA THR A 315 12.83 17.14 -17.96
C THR A 315 13.85 17.64 -19.00
N ALA A 316 15.14 17.39 -18.78
CA ALA A 316 16.21 17.74 -19.70
C ALA A 316 16.52 19.24 -19.94
N LEU A 317 15.89 20.16 -19.21
CA LEU A 317 16.14 21.61 -19.26
C LEU A 317 17.39 22.04 -18.46
N TRP A 318 18.45 21.24 -18.55
CA TRP A 318 19.63 21.24 -17.67
C TRP A 318 20.52 22.51 -17.75
N HIS A 319 20.31 23.35 -18.76
CA HIS A 319 21.18 24.47 -19.13
C HIS A 319 20.62 25.84 -18.72
N GLN A 320 19.45 25.88 -18.09
CA GLN A 320 18.79 27.15 -17.74
C GLN A 320 18.83 27.48 -16.23
N ASN A 321 19.05 26.50 -15.35
CA ASN A 321 19.00 26.71 -13.90
C ASN A 321 20.32 26.35 -13.17
N ASN A 322 20.76 27.24 -12.26
CA ASN A 322 21.96 27.11 -11.43
C ASN A 322 21.90 26.00 -10.36
N THR A 323 20.80 25.25 -10.27
CA THR A 323 20.53 24.20 -9.27
C THR A 323 21.03 22.80 -9.69
N SER A 324 21.73 22.69 -10.81
CA SER A 324 22.20 21.41 -11.42
C SER A 324 23.34 20.69 -10.68
N MET A 325 23.74 21.14 -9.49
CA MET A 325 24.87 20.58 -8.73
C MET A 325 24.63 19.12 -8.29
N SER A 326 23.41 18.76 -7.88
CA SER A 326 23.02 17.37 -7.56
C SER A 326 23.29 16.42 -8.73
N THR A 327 23.02 16.89 -9.94
CA THR A 327 23.13 16.11 -11.18
C THR A 327 24.58 15.99 -11.64
N ILE A 328 25.40 17.05 -11.47
CA ILE A 328 26.85 16.99 -11.68
C ILE A 328 27.48 15.96 -10.74
N LEU A 329 27.11 15.97 -9.45
CA LEU A 329 27.65 15.02 -8.47
C LEU A 329 27.24 13.56 -8.76
N ARG A 330 25.99 13.32 -9.17
CA ARG A 330 25.55 11.96 -9.58
C ARG A 330 26.17 11.50 -10.89
N GLY A 331 26.40 12.40 -11.84
CA GLY A 331 27.12 12.11 -13.08
C GLY A 331 28.58 11.76 -12.82
N ILE A 332 29.25 12.52 -11.95
CA ILE A 332 30.63 12.26 -11.51
C ILE A 332 30.72 10.90 -10.78
N ASP A 333 29.79 10.58 -9.86
CA ASP A 333 29.77 9.28 -9.18
C ASP A 333 29.64 8.11 -10.16
N ARG A 334 28.79 8.23 -11.20
CA ARG A 334 28.68 7.22 -12.26
C ARG A 334 29.95 7.09 -13.08
N ILE A 335 30.59 8.20 -13.45
CA ILE A 335 31.86 8.19 -14.19
C ILE A 335 32.99 7.59 -13.36
N LEU A 336 33.07 7.93 -12.07
CA LEU A 336 34.06 7.38 -11.16
C LEU A 336 33.90 5.87 -10.97
N LYS A 337 32.65 5.36 -10.96
CA LYS A 337 32.38 3.92 -10.89
C LYS A 337 32.71 3.17 -12.19
N LEU A 338 32.58 3.82 -13.35
CA LEU A 338 32.96 3.25 -14.64
C LEU A 338 34.48 3.17 -14.86
N ASN A 339 35.27 3.96 -14.12
CA ASN A 339 36.73 3.96 -14.21
C ASN A 339 37.42 3.00 -13.23
N VAL A 340 36.66 2.11 -12.56
CA VAL A 340 37.18 1.11 -11.61
C VAL A 340 37.01 -0.34 -12.13
N GLU A 341 36.52 -0.51 -13.36
CA GLU A 341 36.67 -1.76 -14.15
C GLU A 341 37.83 -1.62 -15.15
#